data_AF-A0A9X2VHI3-F1
#
_entry.id   AF-A0A9X2VHI3-F1
#
_cell.length_a   1.000
_cell.length_b   1.000
_cell.length_c   1.000
_cell.angle_alpha   90.00
_cell.angle_beta   90.00
_cell.angle_gamma   90.00
#
_symmetry.space_group_name_H-M   'P 1'
#
loop_
_entity.id
_entity.type
_entity.pdbx_description
1 polymer ?
#
loop_
_entity_poly.entity_id
_entity_poly.type
_entity_poly.pdbx_seq_one_letter_code
_entity_poly.pdbx_strand_id
1 'polypeptide(L)'
;MTSPRRSLRARLTISYATATFAVGTAVLAVVTIPLAGIRSTTPVHSQVPATITGTGDGIGPRELLLSSALALVLLCPLSVAVGWFVAGRFLRPLREITTTARAISVGNLHHRLGLDLGARTDELTELGSILDDLFARLEASFTAQRHFVANASHELRTPLAGLRTLLEVTLGDPDASTDTLRSACQEALALGQHQEQLVRALLALATSERGITRWDTIDLADVVAAVLAPRRD
;
A
#
# COMPACT_ATOMS: atom_id res chain seq x y z
N MET A 1 -20.45 -9.97 -18.92
CA MET A 1 -19.29 -10.15 -19.83
C MET A 1 -18.04 -9.70 -19.10
N THR A 2 -17.32 -10.65 -18.49
CA THR A 2 -16.07 -10.39 -17.74
C THR A 2 -14.90 -10.39 -18.71
N SER A 3 -14.37 -9.22 -19.03
CA SER A 3 -13.14 -9.11 -19.82
C SER A 3 -12.01 -9.91 -19.16
N PRO A 4 -11.21 -10.66 -19.93
CA PRO A 4 -10.14 -11.48 -19.37
C PRO A 4 -9.10 -10.58 -18.71
N ARG A 5 -9.00 -10.68 -17.38
CA ARG A 5 -7.94 -10.05 -16.57
C ARG A 5 -6.60 -10.56 -17.12
N ARG A 6 -5.85 -9.71 -17.84
CA ARG A 6 -4.49 -10.06 -18.26
C ARG A 6 -3.59 -9.91 -17.04
N SER A 7 -3.42 -11.00 -16.30
CA SER A 7 -2.56 -11.04 -15.11
C SER A 7 -1.16 -10.50 -15.44
N LEU A 8 -0.56 -9.77 -14.49
CA LEU A 8 0.84 -9.36 -14.51
C LEU A 8 1.74 -10.56 -14.82
N ARG A 9 1.35 -11.74 -14.33
CA ARG A 9 1.97 -13.04 -14.65
C ARG A 9 2.05 -13.31 -16.15
N ALA A 10 0.98 -13.05 -16.92
CA ALA A 10 0.98 -13.24 -18.36
C ALA A 10 1.94 -12.28 -19.08
N ARG A 11 2.01 -11.01 -18.65
CA ARG A 11 2.97 -10.04 -19.20
C ARG A 11 4.41 -10.38 -18.82
N LEU A 12 4.62 -10.84 -17.58
CA LEU A 12 5.88 -11.40 -17.09
C LEU A 12 6.34 -12.57 -17.96
N THR A 13 5.48 -13.57 -18.15
CA THR A 13 5.81 -14.75 -18.96
C THR A 13 6.06 -14.38 -20.41
N ILE A 14 5.30 -13.46 -21.00
CA ILE A 14 5.54 -13.01 -22.39
C ILE A 14 6.88 -12.30 -22.48
N SER A 15 7.17 -11.35 -21.59
CA SER A 15 8.45 -10.62 -21.61
C SER A 15 9.65 -11.54 -21.38
N TYR A 16 9.54 -12.45 -20.41
CA TYR A 16 10.57 -13.44 -20.12
C TYR A 16 10.74 -14.42 -21.28
N ALA A 17 9.65 -14.91 -21.88
CA ALA A 17 9.68 -15.78 -23.04
C ALA A 17 10.31 -15.08 -24.26
N THR A 18 9.95 -13.82 -24.55
CA THR A 18 10.57 -13.06 -25.65
C THR A 18 12.05 -12.83 -25.44
N ALA A 19 12.45 -12.56 -24.20
CA ALA A 19 13.83 -12.28 -23.87
C ALA A 19 14.70 -13.55 -23.90
N THR A 20 14.21 -14.64 -23.32
CA THR A 20 14.86 -15.96 -23.38
C THR A 20 14.91 -16.50 -24.80
N PHE A 21 13.85 -16.30 -25.60
CA PHE A 21 13.84 -16.66 -27.01
C PHE A 21 14.88 -15.86 -27.78
N ALA A 22 14.94 -14.54 -27.63
CA ALA A 22 15.94 -13.71 -28.30
C ALA A 22 17.39 -14.12 -27.96
N VAL A 23 17.66 -14.43 -26.68
CA VAL A 23 18.95 -14.97 -26.23
C VAL A 23 19.21 -16.34 -26.88
N GLY A 24 18.24 -17.25 -26.86
CA GLY A 24 18.35 -18.56 -27.50
C GLY A 24 18.63 -18.49 -29.01
N THR A 25 17.95 -17.59 -29.73
CA THR A 25 18.18 -17.35 -31.16
C THR A 25 19.58 -16.80 -31.42
N ALA A 26 20.07 -15.91 -30.55
CA ALA A 26 21.44 -15.39 -30.65
C ALA A 26 22.49 -16.49 -30.39
N VAL A 27 22.27 -17.36 -29.39
CA VAL A 27 23.13 -18.54 -29.16
C VAL A 27 23.15 -19.44 -30.38
N LEU A 28 21.97 -19.76 -30.93
CA LEU A 28 21.86 -20.65 -32.07
C LEU A 28 22.62 -20.10 -33.28
N ALA A 29 22.44 -18.79 -33.58
CA ALA A 29 23.12 -18.12 -34.68
C ALA A 29 24.65 -18.17 -34.53
N VAL A 30 25.18 -17.90 -33.33
CA VAL A 30 26.63 -17.90 -33.09
C VAL A 30 27.23 -19.32 -33.25
N VAL A 31 26.46 -20.36 -32.92
CA VAL A 31 26.90 -21.76 -33.09
C VAL A 31 26.74 -22.24 -34.54
N THR A 32 25.65 -21.85 -35.22
CA THR A 32 25.32 -22.37 -36.57
C THR A 32 26.05 -21.66 -37.70
N ILE A 33 26.33 -20.35 -37.58
CA ILE A 33 27.04 -19.58 -38.61
C ILE A 33 28.43 -20.19 -38.95
N PRO A 34 29.30 -20.51 -37.97
CA PRO A 34 30.58 -21.15 -38.27
C PRO A 34 30.40 -22.58 -38.81
N LEU A 35 29.39 -23.32 -38.34
CA LEU A 35 29.13 -24.69 -38.78
C LEU A 35 28.59 -24.76 -40.23
N ALA A 36 27.82 -23.76 -40.66
CA ALA A 36 27.30 -23.65 -42.02
C ALA A 36 28.39 -23.27 -43.04
N GLY A 37 29.41 -22.50 -42.62
CA GLY A 37 30.56 -22.16 -43.47
C GLY A 37 31.37 -23.37 -43.94
N ILE A 38 31.33 -24.48 -43.20
CA ILE A 38 32.06 -25.72 -43.51
C ILE A 38 31.41 -26.49 -44.67
N ARG A 39 30.09 -26.39 -44.87
CA ARG A 39 29.38 -27.09 -45.96
C ARG A 39 29.59 -26.45 -47.34
N SER A 40 30.18 -25.26 -47.39
CA SER A 40 30.42 -24.50 -48.62
C SER A 40 31.82 -24.72 -49.19
N THR A 41 32.67 -25.56 -48.59
CA THR A 41 33.95 -25.94 -49.20
C THR A 41 33.69 -26.89 -50.36
N THR A 42 33.86 -26.38 -51.57
CA THR A 42 33.71 -27.14 -52.81
C THR A 42 34.74 -28.27 -52.88
N PRO A 43 34.37 -29.49 -53.32
CA PRO A 43 35.33 -30.56 -53.52
C PRO A 43 36.28 -30.15 -54.65
N VAL A 44 37.55 -29.91 -54.30
CA VAL A 44 38.62 -29.70 -55.28
C VAL A 44 38.70 -30.95 -56.15
N HIS A 45 38.39 -30.82 -57.44
CA HIS A 45 38.62 -31.87 -58.43
C HIS A 45 40.12 -31.99 -58.67
N SER A 46 40.84 -32.72 -57.82
CA SER A 46 42.22 -33.13 -58.09
C SER A 46 42.23 -34.52 -58.74
N GLN A 47 42.56 -34.55 -60.03
CA GLN A 47 42.91 -35.78 -60.74
C GLN A 47 44.32 -36.23 -60.31
N VAL A 48 44.47 -36.93 -59.17
CA VAL A 48 45.70 -37.64 -58.79
C VAL A 48 45.33 -38.93 -58.01
N PRO A 49 46.02 -40.08 -58.21
CA PRO A 49 45.69 -41.34 -57.55
C PRO A 49 45.89 -41.27 -56.03
N ALA A 50 45.06 -42.02 -55.31
CA ALA A 50 44.90 -41.98 -53.87
C ALA A 50 46.20 -42.13 -53.05
N THR A 51 46.51 -41.11 -52.25
CA THR A 51 47.27 -41.26 -51.00
C THR A 51 46.27 -41.17 -49.85
N ILE A 52 45.95 -42.32 -49.23
CA ILE A 52 45.09 -42.42 -48.05
C ILE A 52 45.90 -42.02 -46.82
N THR A 53 46.23 -40.74 -46.70
CA THR A 53 46.70 -40.07 -45.47
C THR A 53 46.65 -38.56 -45.68
N GLY A 54 45.48 -38.07 -46.11
CA GLY A 54 45.18 -36.64 -46.05
C GLY A 54 44.44 -36.38 -44.74
N THR A 55 45.11 -35.78 -43.76
CA THR A 55 44.48 -35.12 -42.62
C THR A 55 43.60 -34.01 -43.19
N GLY A 56 42.36 -34.34 -43.56
CA GLY A 56 41.39 -33.36 -44.02
C GLY A 56 41.27 -32.27 -42.95
N ASP A 57 41.11 -31.01 -43.39
CA ASP A 57 40.95 -29.82 -42.54
C ASP A 57 39.82 -30.02 -41.51
N GLY A 58 40.13 -30.76 -40.45
CA GLY A 58 39.31 -30.89 -39.27
C GLY A 58 39.49 -29.59 -38.51
N ILE A 59 38.36 -28.96 -38.17
CA ILE A 59 38.31 -27.75 -37.35
C ILE A 59 39.31 -27.91 -36.20
N GLY A 60 40.38 -27.11 -36.21
CA GLY A 60 41.40 -27.20 -35.18
C GLY A 60 40.77 -26.91 -33.82
N PRO A 61 41.21 -27.55 -32.71
CA PRO A 61 40.68 -27.27 -31.38
C PRO A 61 40.75 -25.78 -31.01
N ARG A 62 41.69 -25.03 -31.62
CA ARG A 62 41.82 -23.58 -31.49
C ARG A 62 40.67 -22.80 -32.11
N GLU A 63 40.12 -23.21 -33.25
CA GLU A 63 38.97 -22.54 -33.88
C GLU A 63 37.69 -22.76 -33.08
N LEU A 64 37.49 -23.97 -32.54
CA LEU A 64 36.39 -24.28 -31.63
C LEU A 64 36.49 -23.47 -30.32
N LEU A 65 37.70 -23.30 -29.79
CA LEU A 65 37.94 -22.48 -28.60
C LEU A 65 37.70 -20.98 -28.88
N LEU A 66 38.13 -20.48 -30.05
CA LEU A 66 37.92 -19.09 -30.44
C LEU A 66 36.43 -18.79 -30.71
N SER A 67 35.71 -19.68 -31.38
CA SER A 67 34.26 -19.51 -31.62
C SER A 67 33.47 -19.56 -30.32
N SER A 68 33.83 -20.48 -29.40
CA SER A 68 33.19 -20.59 -28.09
C SER A 68 33.50 -19.38 -27.19
N ALA A 69 34.75 -18.88 -27.23
CA ALA A 69 35.14 -17.68 -26.50
C ALA A 69 34.42 -16.43 -27.02
N LEU A 70 34.33 -16.26 -28.36
CA LEU A 70 33.59 -15.17 -28.98
C LEU A 70 32.10 -15.23 -28.62
N ALA A 71 31.51 -16.43 -28.65
CA ALA A 71 30.13 -16.65 -28.22
C ALA A 71 29.90 -16.22 -26.78
N LEU A 72 30.79 -16.60 -25.87
CA LEU A 72 30.68 -16.28 -24.46
C LEU A 72 30.83 -14.77 -24.20
N VAL A 73 31.77 -14.12 -24.88
CA VAL A 73 31.99 -12.66 -24.80
C VAL A 73 30.79 -11.87 -25.31
N LEU A 74 30.07 -12.36 -26.32
CA LEU A 74 28.85 -11.73 -26.83
C LEU A 74 27.62 -12.04 -25.97
N LEU A 75 27.48 -13.28 -25.52
CA LEU A 75 26.27 -13.75 -24.83
C LEU A 75 26.18 -13.25 -23.39
N CYS A 76 27.31 -13.18 -22.68
CA CYS A 76 27.36 -12.72 -21.31
C CYS A 76 26.77 -11.31 -21.11
N PRO A 77 27.26 -10.26 -21.81
CA PRO A 77 26.71 -8.92 -21.66
C PRO A 77 25.26 -8.82 -22.17
N LEU A 78 24.89 -9.58 -23.21
CA LEU A 78 23.51 -9.59 -23.70
C LEU A 78 22.54 -10.16 -22.66
N SER A 79 22.91 -11.26 -22.01
CA SER A 79 22.11 -11.86 -20.93
C SER A 79 21.97 -10.92 -19.73
N VAL A 80 23.05 -10.22 -19.36
CA VAL A 80 23.03 -9.23 -18.27
C VAL A 80 22.15 -8.03 -18.63
N ALA A 81 22.30 -7.48 -19.84
CA ALA A 81 21.51 -6.34 -20.30
C ALA A 81 20.01 -6.64 -20.34
N VAL A 82 19.66 -7.83 -20.81
CA VAL A 82 18.29 -8.35 -20.81
C VAL A 82 17.76 -8.48 -19.37
N GLY A 83 18.52 -9.15 -18.49
CA GLY A 83 18.13 -9.31 -17.09
C GLY A 83 17.91 -7.98 -16.38
N TRP A 84 18.79 -7.00 -16.63
CA TRP A 84 18.68 -5.64 -16.09
C TRP A 84 17.44 -4.92 -16.59
N PHE A 85 17.18 -4.95 -17.91
CA PHE A 85 16.03 -4.28 -18.51
C PHE A 85 14.71 -4.83 -17.98
N VAL A 86 14.61 -6.17 -17.90
CA VAL A 86 13.45 -6.89 -17.36
C VAL A 86 13.24 -6.51 -15.90
N ALA A 87 14.27 -6.63 -15.04
CA ALA A 87 14.17 -6.28 -13.62
C ALA A 87 13.78 -4.81 -13.40
N GLY A 88 14.39 -3.88 -14.14
CA GLY A 88 14.08 -2.45 -14.04
C GLY A 88 12.63 -2.13 -14.42
N ARG A 89 12.09 -2.80 -15.45
CA ARG A 89 10.69 -2.64 -15.88
C ARG A 89 9.69 -3.13 -14.84
N PHE A 90 10.05 -4.17 -14.07
CA PHE A 90 9.19 -4.77 -13.04
C PHE A 90 9.25 -4.06 -11.69
N LEU A 91 10.38 -3.48 -11.31
CA LEU A 91 10.52 -2.78 -10.03
C LEU A 91 10.05 -1.32 -10.07
N ARG A 92 9.91 -0.72 -11.26
CA ARG A 92 9.47 0.67 -11.42
C ARG A 92 8.10 0.98 -10.76
N PRO A 93 7.02 0.19 -10.96
CA PRO A 93 5.74 0.45 -10.32
C PRO A 93 5.78 0.29 -8.79
N LEU A 94 6.60 -0.63 -8.27
CA LEU A 94 6.79 -0.78 -6.82
C LEU A 94 7.46 0.45 -6.21
N ARG A 95 8.38 1.08 -6.94
CA ARG A 95 8.99 2.35 -6.54
C ARG A 95 7.98 3.47 -6.48
N GLU A 96 7.08 3.56 -7.46
CA GLU A 96 6.01 4.57 -7.47
C GLU A 96 5.06 4.39 -6.26
N ILE A 97 4.62 3.17 -5.97
CA ILE A 97 3.79 2.87 -4.79
C ILE A 97 4.52 3.22 -3.48
N THR A 98 5.78 2.82 -3.35
CA THR A 98 6.56 3.11 -2.12
C THR A 98 6.89 4.58 -1.95
N THR A 99 7.14 5.33 -3.03
CA THR A 99 7.36 6.78 -2.95
C THR A 99 6.09 7.50 -2.53
N THR A 100 4.93 7.14 -3.10
CA THR A 100 3.66 7.78 -2.75
C THR A 100 3.23 7.41 -1.34
N ALA A 101 3.35 6.13 -0.95
CA ALA A 101 3.07 5.70 0.42
C ALA A 101 4.00 6.40 1.45
N ARG A 102 5.25 6.72 1.09
CA ARG A 102 6.17 7.48 1.94
C ARG A 102 5.87 8.98 1.95
N ALA A 103 5.30 9.51 0.87
CA ALA A 103 4.86 10.91 0.77
C ALA A 103 3.55 11.18 1.52
N ILE A 104 2.69 10.16 1.69
CA ILE A 104 1.49 10.20 2.53
C ILE A 104 1.94 10.22 4.00
N SER A 105 2.24 11.42 4.48
CA SER A 105 2.40 11.73 5.90
C SER A 105 1.04 12.14 6.49
N VAL A 106 0.88 12.00 7.81
CA VAL A 106 -0.36 12.30 8.60
C VAL A 106 -0.94 13.71 8.33
N GLY A 107 -0.17 14.61 7.71
CA GLY A 107 -0.62 15.94 7.29
C GLY A 107 -1.20 16.06 5.87
N ASN A 108 -1.05 15.07 4.98
CA ASN A 108 -1.43 15.14 3.55
C ASN A 108 -2.07 13.82 3.05
N LEU A 109 -3.09 13.30 3.76
CA LEU A 109 -3.86 12.13 3.30
C LEU A 109 -4.75 12.41 2.08
N HIS A 110 -4.83 13.67 1.62
CA HIS A 110 -5.57 14.04 0.41
C HIS A 110 -4.90 13.59 -0.89
N HIS A 111 -3.65 13.13 -0.85
CA HIS A 111 -3.00 12.56 -2.01
C HIS A 111 -3.43 11.11 -2.19
N ARG A 112 -4.59 10.92 -2.85
CA ARG A 112 -4.98 9.62 -3.39
C ARG A 112 -3.83 9.11 -4.24
N LEU A 113 -3.52 7.81 -4.15
CA LEU A 113 -2.42 7.23 -4.91
C LEU A 113 -2.50 7.62 -6.38
N GLY A 114 -3.72 7.81 -6.93
CA GLY A 114 -3.90 8.44 -8.24
C GLY A 114 -3.07 7.75 -9.31
N LEU A 115 -2.76 6.48 -9.04
CA LEU A 115 -1.82 5.67 -9.77
C LEU A 115 -2.67 5.09 -10.89
N ASP A 116 -2.86 5.89 -11.94
CA ASP A 116 -3.17 5.38 -13.26
C ASP A 116 -1.95 4.57 -13.73
N LEU A 117 -1.76 3.39 -13.11
CA LEU A 117 -0.67 2.41 -13.35
C LEU A 117 -0.80 1.77 -14.75
N GLY A 118 -1.42 2.50 -15.69
CA GLY A 118 -2.01 1.99 -16.91
C GLY A 118 -3.44 1.54 -16.62
N ALA A 119 -4.36 1.98 -17.47
CA ALA A 119 -5.79 1.67 -17.52
C ALA A 119 -6.17 0.17 -17.62
N ARG A 120 -5.38 -0.76 -17.09
CA ARG A 120 -5.61 -2.20 -17.15
C ARG A 120 -5.41 -2.81 -15.76
N THR A 121 -6.44 -3.51 -15.30
CA THR A 121 -6.52 -4.26 -14.04
C THR A 121 -5.41 -5.32 -13.94
N ASP A 122 -4.26 -4.93 -13.40
CA ASP A 122 -3.14 -5.79 -13.00
C ASP A 122 -3.14 -5.92 -11.45
N GLU A 123 -2.48 -6.93 -10.88
CA GLU A 123 -2.43 -7.24 -9.44
C GLU A 123 -1.85 -6.09 -8.58
N LEU A 124 -0.96 -5.28 -9.17
CA LEU A 124 -0.41 -4.08 -8.52
C LEU A 124 -1.45 -2.95 -8.41
N THR A 125 -2.38 -2.85 -9.36
CA THR A 125 -3.50 -1.90 -9.31
C THR A 125 -4.48 -2.31 -8.21
N GLU A 126 -4.71 -3.62 -8.04
CA GLU A 126 -5.52 -4.15 -6.93
C GLU A 126 -4.90 -3.80 -5.57
N LEU A 127 -3.58 -4.00 -5.40
CA LEU A 127 -2.87 -3.57 -4.19
C LEU A 127 -2.99 -2.06 -3.94
N GLY A 128 -2.83 -1.24 -4.98
CA GLY A 128 -3.02 0.21 -4.89
C GLY A 128 -4.43 0.58 -4.40
N SER A 129 -5.46 -0.10 -4.91
CA SER A 129 -6.85 0.13 -4.50
C SER A 129 -7.13 -0.24 -3.04
N ILE A 130 -6.54 -1.34 -2.55
CA ILE A 130 -6.65 -1.74 -1.14
C ILE A 130 -5.97 -0.70 -0.25
N LEU A 131 -4.79 -0.21 -0.66
CA LEU A 131 -4.06 0.79 0.10
C LEU A 131 -4.81 2.14 0.11
N ASP A 132 -5.42 2.55 -1.01
CA ASP A 132 -6.29 3.72 -1.07
C ASP A 132 -7.51 3.60 -0.15
N ASP A 133 -8.15 2.42 -0.07
CA ASP A 133 -9.27 2.18 0.86
C ASP A 133 -8.81 2.28 2.32
N LEU A 134 -7.65 1.71 2.66
CA LEU A 134 -7.05 1.83 3.99
C LEU A 134 -6.76 3.30 4.33
N PHE A 135 -6.21 4.08 3.41
CA PHE A 135 -5.96 5.51 3.63
C PHE A 135 -7.25 6.30 3.78
N ALA A 136 -8.28 6.01 2.99
CA ALA A 136 -9.59 6.66 3.12
C ALA A 136 -10.22 6.40 4.50
N ARG A 137 -10.14 5.16 4.98
CA ARG A 137 -10.62 4.79 6.32
C ARG A 137 -9.83 5.47 7.43
N LEU A 138 -8.51 5.57 7.27
CA LEU A 138 -7.64 6.27 8.22
C LEU A 138 -7.96 7.78 8.27
N GLU A 139 -8.15 8.42 7.11
CA GLU A 139 -8.53 9.84 7.04
C GLU A 139 -9.88 10.11 7.71
N ALA A 140 -10.85 9.23 7.46
CA ALA A 140 -12.16 9.32 8.12
C ALA A 140 -12.01 9.23 9.66
N SER A 141 -11.19 8.30 10.15
CA SER A 141 -10.95 8.15 11.59
C SER A 141 -10.25 9.35 12.22
N PHE A 142 -9.24 9.93 11.56
CA PHE A 142 -8.54 11.10 12.07
C PHE A 142 -9.40 12.35 12.03
N THR A 143 -10.19 12.52 10.97
CA THR A 143 -11.14 13.64 10.84
C THR A 143 -12.19 13.57 11.95
N ALA A 144 -12.77 12.39 12.19
CA ALA A 144 -13.72 12.17 13.28
C ALA A 144 -13.08 12.48 14.65
N GLN A 145 -11.87 11.98 14.90
CA GLN A 145 -11.13 12.25 16.14
C GLN A 145 -10.86 13.75 16.34
N ARG A 146 -10.44 14.48 15.30
CA ARG A 146 -10.21 15.93 15.37
C ARG A 146 -11.49 16.69 15.71
N HIS A 147 -12.59 16.37 15.05
CA HIS A 147 -13.89 16.97 15.35
C HIS A 147 -14.36 16.65 16.77
N PHE A 148 -14.19 15.41 17.22
CA PHE A 148 -14.51 15.00 18.58
C PHE A 148 -13.71 15.80 19.62
N VAL A 149 -12.39 15.90 19.46
CA VAL A 149 -11.53 16.66 20.39
C VAL A 149 -11.87 18.15 20.38
N ALA A 150 -12.12 18.73 19.21
CA ALA A 150 -12.51 20.13 19.10
C ALA A 150 -13.85 20.40 19.79
N ASN A 151 -14.87 19.60 19.50
CA ASN A 151 -16.20 19.74 20.09
C ASN A 151 -16.14 19.51 21.60
N ALA A 152 -15.50 18.43 22.08
CA ALA A 152 -15.31 18.17 23.50
C ALA A 152 -14.63 19.35 24.21
N SER A 153 -13.59 19.93 23.60
CA SER A 153 -12.88 21.09 24.17
C SER A 153 -13.78 22.32 24.26
N HIS A 154 -14.61 22.57 23.25
CA HIS A 154 -15.56 23.69 23.25
C HIS A 154 -16.67 23.50 24.28
N GLU A 155 -17.30 22.33 24.30
CA GLU A 155 -18.39 21.98 25.21
C GLU A 155 -17.95 21.96 26.68
N LEU A 156 -16.68 21.64 26.96
CA LEU A 156 -16.14 21.70 28.32
C LEU A 156 -15.69 23.11 28.74
N ARG A 157 -15.22 23.94 27.80
CA ARG A 157 -14.72 25.29 28.08
C ARG A 157 -15.84 26.23 28.53
N THR A 158 -16.98 26.19 27.87
CA THR A 158 -18.14 27.05 28.18
C THR A 158 -18.62 26.94 29.62
N PRO A 159 -18.96 25.74 30.15
CA PRO A 159 -19.41 25.60 31.54
C PRO A 159 -18.29 25.92 32.54
N LEU A 160 -17.03 25.65 32.19
CA LEU A 160 -15.88 26.01 33.04
C LEU A 160 -15.70 27.52 33.15
N ALA A 161 -15.85 28.24 32.03
CA ALA A 161 -15.85 29.70 32.03
C ALA A 161 -17.04 30.26 32.82
N GLY A 162 -18.24 29.70 32.66
CA GLY A 162 -19.42 30.08 33.43
C GLY A 162 -19.24 29.89 34.94
N LEU A 163 -18.75 28.72 35.36
CA LEU A 163 -18.45 28.44 36.76
C LEU A 163 -17.40 29.41 37.32
N ARG A 164 -16.35 29.70 36.55
CA ARG A 164 -15.33 30.68 36.94
C ARG A 164 -15.93 32.09 37.10
N THR A 165 -16.71 32.57 36.13
CA THR A 165 -17.34 33.89 36.19
C THR A 165 -18.30 34.01 37.36
N LEU A 166 -19.11 32.98 37.60
CA LEU A 166 -20.00 32.92 38.77
C LEU A 166 -19.19 33.12 40.06
N LEU A 167 -18.12 32.34 40.25
CA LEU A 167 -17.28 32.45 41.44
C LEU A 167 -16.56 33.80 41.53
N GLU A 168 -16.01 34.33 40.43
CA GLU A 168 -15.34 35.64 40.40
C GLU A 168 -16.29 36.79 40.75
N VAL A 169 -17.52 36.78 40.23
CA VAL A 169 -18.54 37.79 40.54
C VAL A 169 -18.97 37.70 42.00
N THR A 170 -19.22 36.48 42.49
CA THR A 170 -19.70 36.31 43.88
C THR A 170 -18.63 36.65 44.91
N LEU A 171 -17.36 36.31 44.64
CA LEU A 171 -16.23 36.65 45.52
C LEU A 171 -15.79 38.11 45.40
N GLY A 172 -16.13 38.79 44.30
CA GLY A 172 -15.81 40.20 44.07
C GLY A 172 -16.74 41.18 44.77
N ASP A 173 -17.88 40.73 45.29
CA ASP A 173 -18.83 41.56 46.05
C ASP A 173 -18.55 41.48 47.56
N PRO A 174 -18.01 42.54 48.19
CA PRO A 174 -17.66 42.54 49.61
C PRO A 174 -18.89 42.56 50.53
N ASP A 175 -20.06 42.94 50.03
CA ASP A 175 -21.32 43.02 50.78
C ASP A 175 -22.26 41.84 50.49
N ALA A 176 -21.75 40.80 49.80
CA ALA A 176 -22.52 39.62 49.44
C ALA A 176 -23.13 38.94 50.68
N SER A 177 -24.46 38.81 50.66
CA SER A 177 -25.18 38.12 51.74
C SER A 177 -24.84 36.62 51.79
N THR A 178 -25.01 36.00 52.95
CA THR A 178 -24.88 34.55 53.12
C THR A 178 -25.81 33.75 52.21
N ASP A 179 -26.99 34.30 51.88
CA ASP A 179 -27.92 33.66 50.94
C ASP A 179 -27.42 33.75 49.50
N THR A 180 -26.82 34.87 49.10
CA THR A 180 -26.18 35.03 47.78
C THR A 180 -25.04 34.02 47.60
N LEU A 181 -24.16 33.90 48.60
CA LEU A 181 -23.07 32.92 48.59
C LEU A 181 -23.58 31.48 48.53
N ARG A 182 -24.66 31.16 49.27
CA ARG A 182 -25.28 29.83 49.21
C ARG A 182 -25.86 29.54 47.83
N SER A 183 -26.55 30.50 47.22
CA SER A 183 -27.09 30.36 45.86
C SER A 183 -25.98 30.12 44.84
N ALA A 184 -24.89 30.88 44.90
CA ALA A 184 -23.73 30.70 44.01
C ALA A 184 -23.09 29.31 44.17
N CYS A 185 -22.96 28.80 45.41
CA CYS A 185 -22.48 27.44 45.65
C CYS A 185 -23.42 26.37 45.06
N GLN A 186 -24.73 26.56 45.16
CA GLN A 186 -25.71 25.64 44.58
C GLN A 186 -25.65 25.64 43.05
N GLU A 187 -25.51 26.81 42.43
CA GLU A 187 -25.38 26.96 40.99
C GLU A 187 -24.05 26.38 40.48
N ALA A 188 -22.95 26.58 41.23
CA ALA A 188 -21.66 25.95 40.94
C ALA A 188 -21.73 24.41 41.01
N LEU A 189 -22.44 23.85 42.00
CA LEU A 189 -22.68 22.41 42.09
C LEU A 189 -23.49 21.88 40.89
N ALA A 190 -24.53 22.59 40.48
CA ALA A 190 -25.34 22.23 39.32
C ALA A 190 -24.51 22.24 38.02
N LEU A 191 -23.65 23.25 37.83
CA LEU A 191 -22.71 23.31 36.71
C LEU A 191 -21.70 22.15 36.73
N GLY A 192 -21.19 21.79 37.91
CA GLY A 192 -20.30 20.63 38.08
C GLY A 192 -20.97 19.30 37.72
N GLN A 193 -22.21 19.09 38.16
CA GLN A 193 -23.01 17.91 37.80
C GLN A 193 -23.24 17.82 36.28
N HIS A 194 -23.49 18.96 35.63
CA HIS A 194 -23.63 19.01 34.18
C HIS A 194 -22.33 18.63 33.46
N GLN A 195 -21.17 19.13 33.91
CA GLN A 195 -19.87 18.74 33.36
C GLN A 195 -19.60 17.24 33.53
N GLU A 196 -19.93 16.65 34.68
CA GLU A 196 -19.77 15.21 34.91
C GLU A 196 -20.61 14.40 33.91
N GLN A 197 -21.87 14.80 33.70
CA GLN A 197 -22.76 14.15 32.73
C GLN A 197 -22.21 14.26 31.29
N LEU A 198 -21.65 15.41 30.93
CA LEU A 198 -21.04 15.65 29.62
C LEU A 198 -19.81 14.75 29.40
N VAL A 199 -18.92 14.64 30.41
CA VAL A 199 -17.76 13.74 30.37
C VAL A 199 -18.20 12.28 30.21
N ARG A 200 -19.23 11.84 30.95
CA ARG A 200 -19.80 10.49 30.82
C ARG A 200 -20.33 10.25 29.40
N ALA A 201 -21.05 11.22 28.83
CA ALA A 201 -21.57 11.13 27.46
C ALA A 201 -20.44 11.06 26.42
N LEU A 202 -19.38 11.87 26.56
CA LEU A 202 -18.21 11.83 25.68
C LEU A 202 -17.47 10.50 25.77
N LEU A 203 -17.29 9.93 26.97
CA LEU A 203 -16.66 8.62 27.16
C LEU A 203 -17.51 7.48 26.56
N ALA A 204 -18.83 7.55 26.72
CA ALA A 204 -19.75 6.60 26.11
C ALA A 204 -19.66 6.65 24.58
N LEU A 205 -19.65 7.85 24.00
CA LEU A 205 -19.49 8.05 22.56
C LEU A 205 -18.15 7.52 22.05
N ALA A 206 -17.03 7.88 22.69
CA ALA A 206 -15.69 7.42 22.32
C ALA A 206 -15.53 5.88 22.43
N THR A 207 -16.26 5.25 23.34
CA THR A 207 -16.28 3.79 23.47
C THR A 207 -17.14 3.15 22.37
N SER A 208 -18.25 3.79 21.99
CA SER A 208 -19.13 3.31 20.92
C SER A 208 -18.51 3.40 19.52
N GLU A 209 -17.66 4.41 19.26
CA GLU A 209 -16.97 4.55 17.95
C GLU A 209 -16.01 3.40 17.64
N ARG A 210 -15.63 2.58 18.63
CA ARG A 210 -14.83 1.36 18.42
C ARG A 210 -15.59 0.25 17.69
N GLY A 211 -16.90 0.45 17.46
CA GLY A 211 -17.78 -0.48 16.76
C GLY A 211 -18.38 -1.54 17.70
N ILE A 212 -19.52 -2.09 17.27
CA ILE A 212 -20.21 -3.17 17.98
C ILE A 212 -19.41 -4.46 17.76
N THR A 213 -18.73 -4.94 18.80
CA THR A 213 -17.92 -6.16 18.76
C THR A 213 -18.74 -7.43 18.95
N ARG A 214 -19.98 -7.34 19.46
CA ARG A 214 -20.81 -8.50 19.77
C ARG A 214 -22.30 -8.20 19.58
N TRP A 215 -23.00 -9.13 18.95
CA TRP A 215 -24.44 -9.14 18.79
C TRP A 215 -25.01 -10.34 19.53
N ASP A 216 -25.83 -10.10 20.54
CA ASP A 216 -26.55 -11.14 21.28
C ASP A 216 -28.06 -10.92 21.12
N THR A 217 -28.84 -12.01 21.15
CA THR A 217 -30.31 -11.92 21.19
C THR A 217 -30.72 -11.68 22.64
N ILE A 218 -31.45 -10.60 22.90
CA ILE A 218 -31.85 -10.16 24.25
C ILE A 218 -33.36 -9.93 24.26
N ASP A 219 -34.01 -10.31 25.35
CA ASP A 219 -35.43 -10.00 25.56
C ASP A 219 -35.58 -8.51 25.94
N LEU A 220 -36.25 -7.75 25.08
CA LEU A 220 -36.53 -6.34 25.33
C LEU A 220 -37.45 -6.12 26.55
N ALA A 221 -38.34 -7.06 26.85
CA ALA A 221 -39.24 -6.94 28.00
C ALA A 221 -38.45 -6.93 29.32
N ASP A 222 -37.46 -7.81 29.44
CA ASP A 222 -36.58 -7.88 30.61
C ASP A 222 -35.74 -6.60 30.77
N VAL A 223 -35.20 -6.07 29.67
CA VAL A 223 -34.42 -4.82 29.69
C VAL A 223 -35.29 -3.64 30.12
N VAL A 224 -36.49 -3.52 29.56
CA VAL A 224 -37.43 -2.44 29.89
C VAL A 224 -37.87 -2.54 31.35
N ALA A 225 -38.19 -3.75 31.83
CA ALA A 225 -38.54 -3.97 33.23
C ALA A 225 -37.39 -3.61 34.18
N ALA A 226 -36.16 -3.99 33.85
CA ALA A 226 -34.96 -3.67 34.64
C ALA A 226 -34.70 -2.16 34.72
N VAL A 227 -34.90 -1.41 33.63
CA VAL A 227 -34.69 0.05 33.60
C VAL A 227 -35.80 0.81 34.34
N LEU A 228 -37.02 0.28 34.36
CA LEU A 228 -38.16 0.90 35.03
C LEU A 228 -38.22 0.63 36.54
N ALA A 229 -37.59 -0.45 37.02
CA ALA A 229 -37.62 -0.83 38.44
C ALA A 229 -37.12 0.28 39.39
N PRO A 230 -36.00 1.00 39.12
CA PRO A 230 -35.52 2.07 39.99
C PRO A 230 -36.31 3.40 39.88
N ARG A 231 -37.24 3.53 38.93
CA ARG A 231 -38.03 4.75 38.68
C ARG A 231 -39.46 4.67 39.22
N ARG A 232 -39.82 3.54 39.84
CA ARG A 232 -41.15 3.27 40.38
C ARG A 232 -41.30 3.58 41.88
N ASP A 233 -40.19 3.92 42.54
CA ASP A 233 -40.15 4.42 43.92
C ASP A 233 -39.97 5.95 43.93
#